data_AF-A0A418RDI2-F1
#
_entry.id   AF-A0A418RDI2-F1
#
_cell.length_a   1.000
_cell.length_b   1.000
_cell.length_c   1.000
_cell.angle_alpha   90.00
_cell.angle_beta   90.00
_cell.angle_gamma   90.00
#
_symmetry.space_group_name_H-M   'P 1'
#
loop_
_entity.id
_entity.type
_entity.pdbx_description
1 polymer ?
#
loop_
_entity_poly.entity_id
_entity_poly.type
_entity_poly.pdbx_seq_one_letter_code
_entity_poly.pdbx_strand_id
1 'polypeptide(L)'
;MPRPHRAALTLFTALLGTTLSAAHAAQVTIPIRVTVRAVCEVSRSDGQTLALRCTQDYRPTDPRTLPELFGRLPAGEWRLNASSDAPMGGTLNVYTRVTTTSTTDATELVYY
;
A
#
# COMPACT_ATOMS: atom_id res chain seq x y z
N MET A 1 -64.49 60.97 39.04
CA MET A 1 -63.10 60.52 39.29
C MET A 1 -62.80 59.33 38.37
N PRO A 2 -61.98 59.49 37.32
CA PRO A 2 -61.63 58.42 36.40
C PRO A 2 -60.41 57.63 36.95
N ARG A 3 -60.47 56.30 36.96
CA ARG A 3 -59.32 55.43 37.26
C ARG A 3 -58.89 54.73 35.96
N PRO A 4 -57.69 55.03 35.42
CA PRO A 4 -57.07 54.24 34.37
C PRO A 4 -56.23 53.10 35.00
N HIS A 5 -55.65 52.25 34.15
CA HIS A 5 -54.61 51.27 34.47
C HIS A 5 -55.08 49.85 34.84
N ARG A 6 -55.63 49.13 33.84
CA ARG A 6 -55.66 47.65 33.85
C ARG A 6 -55.26 47.03 32.50
N ALA A 7 -54.39 47.70 31.73
CA ALA A 7 -54.02 47.24 30.38
C ALA A 7 -52.50 47.24 30.15
N ALA A 8 -51.69 46.88 31.15
CA ALA A 8 -50.23 46.94 31.03
C ALA A 8 -49.51 45.69 31.58
N LEU A 9 -50.18 44.54 31.62
CA LEU A 9 -49.60 43.33 32.22
C LEU A 9 -49.82 42.07 31.39
N THR A 10 -49.68 42.16 30.07
CA THR A 10 -49.70 40.99 29.18
C THR A 10 -48.65 41.06 28.06
N LEU A 11 -47.68 41.98 28.13
CA LEU A 11 -46.71 42.20 27.03
C LEU A 11 -45.28 41.72 27.33
N PHE A 12 -44.99 41.26 28.55
CA PHE A 12 -43.61 40.93 28.95
C PHE A 12 -43.25 39.44 28.86
N THR A 13 -44.22 38.54 28.65
CA THR A 13 -43.97 37.09 28.60
C THR A 13 -43.82 36.52 27.18
N ALA A 14 -44.04 37.33 26.14
CA ALA A 14 -43.92 36.87 24.75
C ALA A 14 -42.51 37.00 24.14
N LEU A 15 -41.57 37.68 24.81
CA LEU A 15 -40.23 37.98 24.25
C LEU A 15 -39.11 37.04 24.71
N LEU A 16 -39.36 36.09 25.61
CA LEU A 16 -38.33 35.22 26.18
C LEU A 16 -38.42 33.76 25.69
N GLY A 17 -39.21 33.49 24.66
CA GLY A 17 -39.30 32.19 23.99
C GLY A 17 -38.11 31.94 23.06
N THR A 18 -36.93 31.78 23.66
CA THR A 18 -35.84 30.88 23.22
C THR A 18 -35.66 30.71 21.72
N THR A 19 -34.72 31.47 21.13
CA THR A 19 -34.00 31.01 19.95
C THR A 19 -33.24 29.74 20.32
N LEU A 20 -33.84 28.55 20.10
CA LEU A 20 -33.08 27.31 20.08
C LEU A 20 -32.15 27.40 18.88
N SER A 21 -30.91 27.83 19.11
CA SER A 21 -29.81 27.50 18.21
C SER A 21 -29.70 25.99 18.22
N ALA A 22 -30.36 25.32 17.28
CA ALA A 22 -30.06 23.93 16.97
C ALA A 22 -28.60 23.90 16.53
N ALA A 23 -27.71 23.51 17.46
CA ALA A 23 -26.33 23.21 17.16
C ALA A 23 -26.34 22.06 16.14
N HIS A 24 -26.35 22.42 14.85
CA HIS A 24 -26.20 21.47 13.78
C HIS A 24 -24.75 21.01 13.81
N ALA A 25 -24.53 19.84 14.41
CA ALA A 25 -23.31 19.09 14.17
C ALA A 25 -23.33 18.67 12.70
N ALA A 26 -22.65 19.43 11.84
CA ALA A 26 -22.42 19.03 10.46
C ALA A 26 -21.54 17.77 10.46
N GLN A 27 -22.14 16.63 10.17
CA GLN A 27 -21.41 15.37 10.05
C GLN A 27 -20.79 15.31 8.66
N VAL A 28 -19.47 15.40 8.59
CA VAL A 28 -18.70 15.26 7.35
C VAL A 28 -18.21 13.82 7.27
N THR A 29 -18.83 13.02 6.40
CA THR A 29 -18.38 11.66 6.11
C THR A 29 -17.42 11.69 4.93
N ILE A 30 -16.13 11.42 5.19
CA ILE A 30 -15.11 11.32 4.14
C ILE A 30 -14.79 9.84 3.93
N PRO A 31 -15.01 9.29 2.72
CA PRO A 31 -14.63 7.92 2.45
C PRO A 31 -13.11 7.78 2.41
N ILE A 32 -12.54 7.00 3.33
CA ILE A 32 -11.12 6.63 3.31
C ILE A 32 -10.98 5.38 2.43
N ARG A 33 -10.14 5.46 1.39
CA ARG A 33 -9.78 4.30 0.57
C ARG A 33 -8.43 3.76 1.02
N VAL A 34 -8.42 2.51 1.48
CA VAL A 34 -7.20 1.78 1.83
C VAL A 34 -6.93 0.76 0.73
N THR A 35 -5.71 0.76 0.18
CA THR A 35 -5.27 -0.26 -0.79
C THR A 35 -4.17 -1.09 -0.16
N VAL A 36 -4.38 -2.40 -0.07
CA VAL A 36 -3.35 -3.35 0.35
C VAL A 36 -2.62 -3.84 -0.88
N ARG A 37 -1.29 -3.80 -0.87
CA ARG A 37 -0.44 -4.32 -1.95
C ARG A 37 0.43 -5.44 -1.41
N ALA A 38 0.59 -6.48 -2.22
CA ALA A 38 1.59 -7.50 -1.98
C ALA A 38 2.99 -6.87 -2.15
N VAL A 39 3.91 -7.24 -1.27
CA VAL A 39 5.29 -6.71 -1.26
C VAL A 39 6.27 -7.83 -0.99
N CYS A 40 7.50 -7.66 -1.48
CA CYS A 40 8.64 -8.53 -1.21
C CYS A 40 9.84 -7.77 -0.66
N GLU A 41 10.60 -8.43 0.21
CA GLU A 41 11.85 -7.94 0.77
C GLU A 41 12.99 -8.88 0.40
N VAL A 42 14.19 -8.33 0.17
CA VAL A 42 15.38 -9.16 -0.08
C VAL A 42 15.81 -9.82 1.23
N SER A 43 15.74 -11.15 1.27
CA SER A 43 16.21 -11.95 2.40
C SER A 43 17.67 -12.38 2.23
N ARG A 44 18.07 -12.74 1.01
CA ARG A 44 19.45 -13.07 0.64
C ARG A 44 19.67 -12.70 -0.82
N SER A 45 20.84 -12.17 -1.14
CA SER A 45 21.28 -11.99 -2.52
C SER A 45 22.75 -12.35 -2.62
N ASP A 46 23.06 -13.34 -3.44
CA ASP A 46 24.39 -13.60 -3.96
C ASP A 46 24.34 -13.51 -5.49
N GLY A 47 25.49 -13.41 -6.17
CA GLY A 47 25.53 -13.17 -7.61
C GLY A 47 24.86 -14.25 -8.48
N GLN A 48 24.38 -15.34 -7.87
CA GLN A 48 23.75 -16.50 -8.54
C GLN A 48 22.37 -16.84 -7.96
N THR A 49 22.10 -16.50 -6.70
CA THR A 49 20.89 -16.84 -5.97
C THR A 49 20.28 -15.60 -5.33
N LEU A 50 18.97 -15.45 -5.48
CA LEU A 50 18.19 -14.39 -4.84
C LEU A 50 17.06 -15.03 -4.04
N ALA A 51 16.96 -14.72 -2.75
CA ALA A 51 15.84 -15.13 -1.91
C ALA A 51 15.04 -13.89 -1.50
N LEU A 52 13.74 -13.92 -1.79
CA LEU A 52 12.80 -12.86 -1.44
C LEU A 52 11.78 -13.38 -0.44
N ARG A 53 11.54 -12.62 0.63
CA ARG A 53 10.42 -12.86 1.55
C ARG A 53 9.26 -11.97 1.12
N CYS A 54 8.16 -12.57 0.73
CA CYS A 54 6.98 -11.87 0.21
C CYS A 54 5.79 -12.02 1.16
N THR A 55 4.79 -11.16 0.99
CA THR A 55 3.46 -11.35 1.57
C THR A 55 2.90 -12.72 1.22
N GLN A 56 1.96 -13.22 2.04
CA GLN A 56 1.41 -14.55 1.90
C GLN A 56 0.86 -14.82 0.50
N ASP A 57 1.19 -16.01 -0.02
CA ASP A 57 0.83 -16.52 -1.35
C ASP A 57 1.33 -15.69 -2.55
N TYR A 58 2.17 -14.68 -2.31
CA TYR A 58 2.72 -13.86 -3.39
C TYR A 58 4.00 -14.47 -3.96
N ARG A 59 3.94 -14.86 -5.23
CA ARG A 59 5.01 -15.56 -5.98
C ARG A 59 5.25 -14.87 -7.32
N PRO A 60 5.95 -13.72 -7.34
CA PRO A 60 6.19 -12.99 -8.57
C PRO A 60 7.07 -13.81 -9.52
N THR A 61 6.73 -13.85 -10.80
CA THR A 61 7.53 -14.58 -11.80
C THR A 61 8.86 -13.86 -12.07
N ASP A 62 8.83 -12.53 -12.11
CA ASP A 62 10.01 -11.68 -12.28
C ASP A 62 10.17 -10.76 -11.06
N PRO A 63 11.26 -10.89 -10.28
CA PRO A 63 11.50 -10.04 -9.14
C PRO A 63 11.84 -8.59 -9.52
N ARG A 64 12.15 -8.31 -10.80
CA ARG A 64 12.48 -6.96 -11.29
C ARG A 64 11.26 -6.10 -11.57
N THR A 65 10.06 -6.69 -11.66
CA THR A 65 8.82 -5.91 -11.80
C THR A 65 8.34 -5.33 -10.48
N LEU A 66 8.99 -5.67 -9.37
CA LEU A 66 8.62 -5.26 -8.02
C LEU A 66 9.13 -3.84 -7.73
N PRO A 67 8.24 -2.85 -7.55
CA PRO A 67 8.65 -1.46 -7.35
C PRO A 67 9.57 -1.24 -6.16
N GLU A 68 9.35 -2.01 -5.09
CA GLU A 68 10.12 -1.95 -3.85
C GLU A 68 11.56 -2.47 -3.98
N LEU A 69 11.87 -3.19 -5.06
CA LEU A 69 13.18 -3.78 -5.31
C LEU A 69 13.98 -3.08 -6.41
N PHE A 70 13.44 -2.03 -7.04
CA PHE A 70 14.15 -1.29 -8.08
C PHE A 70 15.52 -0.79 -7.62
N GLY A 71 16.55 -1.10 -8.42
CA GLY A 71 17.94 -0.72 -8.14
C GLY A 71 18.63 -1.53 -7.02
N ARG A 72 17.93 -2.44 -6.34
CA ARG A 72 18.49 -3.28 -5.27
C ARG A 72 18.93 -4.65 -5.75
N LEU A 73 18.34 -5.13 -6.83
CA LEU A 73 18.64 -6.45 -7.38
C LEU A 73 19.86 -6.41 -8.30
N PRO A 74 20.75 -7.42 -8.24
CA PRO A 74 21.82 -7.54 -9.21
C PRO A 74 21.26 -7.63 -10.63
N ALA A 75 21.98 -7.04 -11.57
CA ALA A 75 21.61 -7.10 -12.98
C ALA A 75 21.64 -8.55 -13.48
N GLY A 76 20.58 -8.95 -14.15
CA GLY A 76 20.44 -10.28 -14.70
C GLY A 76 18.98 -10.66 -14.88
N GLU A 77 18.78 -11.76 -15.58
CA GLU A 77 17.50 -12.44 -15.61
C GLU A 77 17.47 -13.47 -14.46
N TRP A 78 16.34 -13.53 -13.77
CA TRP A 78 16.13 -14.35 -12.59
C TRP A 78 14.97 -15.30 -12.86
N ARG A 79 15.17 -16.59 -12.60
CA ARG A 79 14.14 -17.61 -12.75
C ARG A 79 13.73 -18.12 -11.39
N LEU A 80 12.44 -18.12 -11.09
CA LEU A 80 11.90 -18.71 -9.88
C LEU A 80 12.23 -20.22 -9.86
N ASN A 81 12.95 -20.66 -8.83
CA ASN A 81 13.40 -22.04 -8.67
C ASN A 81 12.54 -22.78 -7.63
N ALA A 82 12.21 -22.12 -6.53
CA ALA A 82 11.38 -22.69 -5.47
C ALA A 82 10.59 -21.62 -4.72
N SER A 83 9.42 -22.02 -4.19
CA SER A 83 8.63 -21.22 -3.26
C SER A 83 8.22 -22.07 -2.07
N SER A 84 8.32 -21.53 -0.87
CA SER A 84 7.91 -22.20 0.37
C SER A 84 7.28 -21.21 1.35
N ASP A 85 6.62 -21.70 2.39
CA ASP A 85 6.17 -20.85 3.48
C ASP A 85 7.37 -20.34 4.28
N ALA A 86 7.34 -19.05 4.65
CA ALA A 86 8.38 -18.47 5.49
C ALA A 86 8.04 -18.68 6.98
N PRO A 87 9.02 -18.97 7.86
CA PRO A 87 8.76 -19.26 9.28
C PRO A 87 8.06 -18.15 10.07
N MET A 88 8.12 -16.90 9.58
CA MET A 88 7.47 -15.73 10.20
C MET A 88 6.13 -15.36 9.53
N GLY A 89 5.57 -16.27 8.71
CA GLY A 89 4.48 -15.97 7.81
C GLY A 89 4.95 -15.38 6.49
N GLY A 90 4.11 -15.48 5.46
CA GLY A 90 4.44 -15.08 4.10
C GLY A 90 5.05 -16.20 3.27
N THR A 91 5.55 -15.85 2.09
CA THR A 91 6.13 -16.80 1.13
C THR A 91 7.59 -16.46 0.86
N LEU A 92 8.47 -17.44 1.04
CA LEU A 92 9.86 -17.37 0.63
C LEU A 92 9.98 -17.83 -0.83
N ASN A 93 10.43 -16.94 -1.71
CA ASN A 93 10.69 -17.23 -3.12
C ASN A 93 12.18 -17.24 -3.38
N VAL A 94 12.70 -18.32 -3.95
CA VAL A 94 14.12 -18.50 -4.27
C VAL A 94 14.27 -18.51 -5.78
N TYR A 95 15.10 -17.62 -6.29
CA TYR A 95 15.41 -17.45 -7.70
C TYR A 95 16.87 -17.81 -7.96
N THR A 96 17.11 -18.36 -9.14
CA THR A 96 18.46 -18.58 -9.67
C THR A 96 18.69 -17.68 -10.86
N ARG A 97 19.92 -17.19 -11.00
CA ARG A 97 20.31 -16.36 -12.14
C ARG A 97 20.33 -17.21 -13.40
N VAL A 98 19.72 -16.70 -14.46
CA VAL A 98 19.83 -17.32 -15.78
C VAL A 98 21.21 -16.98 -16.32
N THR A 99 22.10 -17.96 -16.41
CA THR A 99 23.36 -17.79 -17.14
C THR A 99 23.08 -18.04 -18.62
N THR A 100 23.06 -16.97 -19.40
CA THR A 100 23.19 -17.08 -20.85
C THR A 100 24.61 -17.54 -21.14
N THR A 101 24.81 -18.83 -21.35
CA THR A 101 26.05 -19.35 -21.95
C THR A 101 26.12 -18.73 -23.34
N SER A 102 26.84 -17.62 -23.48
CA SER A 102 27.33 -17.22 -24.79
C SER A 102 28.40 -18.23 -25.14
N THR A 103 27.98 -19.36 -25.70
CA THR A 103 28.89 -20.25 -26.41
C THR A 103 29.38 -19.46 -27.60
N THR A 104 30.43 -18.67 -27.40
CA THR A 104 31.30 -18.24 -28.48
C THR A 104 32.02 -19.49 -28.96
N ASP A 105 31.30 -20.32 -29.72
CA ASP A 105 31.90 -21.21 -30.70
C ASP A 105 32.39 -20.32 -31.85
N ALA A 106 33.40 -19.48 -31.55
CA ALA A 106 34.19 -18.87 -32.58
C ALA A 106 35.17 -19.95 -32.99
N THR A 107 34.72 -20.73 -33.97
CA THR A 107 35.49 -21.69 -34.74
C THR A 107 36.86 -21.07 -35.05
N GLU A 108 37.89 -21.75 -34.55
CA GLU A 108 39.27 -21.58 -34.90
C GLU A 108 39.43 -21.46 -36.44
N LEU A 109 39.91 -20.30 -36.91
CA LEU A 109 40.45 -20.15 -38.26
C LEU A 109 41.93 -19.81 -38.12
N VAL A 110 42.74 -20.84 -37.95
CA VAL A 110 44.19 -20.78 -38.16
C VAL A 110 44.43 -20.74 -39.66
N TYR A 111 44.91 -19.61 -40.18
CA TYR A 111 45.45 -19.51 -41.53
C TYR A 111 46.95 -19.80 -41.47
N TYR A 112 47.39 -20.78 -42.26
CA TYR A 112 48.79 -21.08 -42.54
C TYR A 112 49.39 -20.07 -43.52
#